data_AF-A0A4Y2CUD4-F1
#
_entry.id   AF-A0A4Y2CUD4-F1
#
_cell.length_a   1.000
_cell.length_b   1.000
_cell.length_c   1.000
_cell.angle_alpha   90.00
_cell.angle_beta   90.00
_cell.angle_gamma   90.00
#
_symmetry.space_group_name_H-M   'P 1'
#
loop_
_entity.id
_entity.type
_entity.pdbx_description
1 polymer ?
#
loop_
_entity_poly.entity_id
_entity_poly.type
_entity_poly.pdbx_seq_one_letter_code
_entity_poly.pdbx_strand_id
1 'polypeptide(L)'
;MPNESPEMKPSDTLCNFGKELTITNNRYECPLQWKSPKMRETLGNNFEVAKKRFANLEKRFNHDESLFDRYNAVMKDQIQAGIIEMCSDECFIGYVMPHREVLRDSSSSTKTRIVYDASSKSGTNASLNECLVSGENLNPNLIDVTLKFREHKIAFCGDIARAFLQIEVTKSDRNYLCFLYYKNCDKTLPVTMYHFNRHCFGVTCSPFVLAATIKHILKNIKKSILLHMKC
;
A
#
# COMPACT_ATOMS: atom_id res chain seq x y z
N MET A 1 -30.70 8.78 -22.57
CA MET A 1 -29.29 8.38 -22.74
C MET A 1 -28.60 8.61 -21.41
N PRO A 2 -27.95 7.61 -20.80
CA PRO A 2 -27.31 7.81 -19.51
C PRO A 2 -26.08 8.72 -19.70
N ASN A 3 -26.03 9.72 -18.82
CA ASN A 3 -24.99 10.74 -18.71
C ASN A 3 -23.64 10.05 -18.45
N GLU A 4 -22.78 9.97 -19.46
CA GLU A 4 -21.37 9.70 -19.25
C GLU A 4 -20.81 10.86 -18.44
N SER A 5 -20.40 10.56 -17.21
CA SER A 5 -19.63 11.51 -16.40
C SER A 5 -18.33 11.80 -17.17
N PRO A 6 -17.93 13.06 -17.35
CA PRO A 6 -16.78 13.38 -18.17
C PRO A 6 -15.53 12.68 -17.62
N GLU A 7 -14.91 11.84 -18.43
CA GLU A 7 -13.62 11.23 -18.11
C GLU A 7 -12.61 12.34 -17.77
N MET A 8 -12.11 12.34 -16.53
CA MET A 8 -11.13 13.32 -16.05
C MET A 8 -9.82 13.18 -16.85
N LYS A 9 -9.30 14.30 -17.36
CA LYS A 9 -8.04 14.31 -18.10
C LYS A 9 -6.85 13.97 -17.19
N PRO A 10 -5.80 13.33 -17.74
CA PRO A 10 -4.56 12.99 -17.03
C PRO A 10 -3.92 14.09 -16.18
N SER A 11 -3.91 15.32 -16.71
CA SER A 11 -3.34 16.48 -16.02
C SER A 11 -4.11 16.88 -14.76
N ASP A 12 -5.42 16.63 -14.75
CA ASP A 12 -6.34 17.11 -13.73
C ASP A 12 -6.31 16.19 -12.51
N THR A 13 -6.11 14.89 -12.74
CA THR A 13 -5.91 13.85 -11.72
C THR A 13 -4.66 14.13 -10.86
N LEU A 14 -3.54 14.48 -11.50
CA LEU A 14 -2.29 14.86 -10.81
C LEU A 14 -2.40 16.20 -10.07
N CYS A 15 -3.13 17.17 -10.64
CA CYS A 15 -3.33 18.48 -10.02
C CYS A 15 -4.20 18.39 -8.76
N ASN A 16 -5.20 17.51 -8.77
CA ASN A 16 -6.05 17.24 -7.61
C ASN A 16 -5.33 16.36 -6.57
N PHE A 17 -4.53 15.38 -6.98
CA PHE A 17 -3.70 14.58 -6.08
C PHE A 17 -2.76 15.44 -5.21
N GLY A 18 -2.17 16.49 -5.79
CA GLY A 18 -1.32 17.42 -5.05
C GLY A 18 -2.03 18.17 -3.91
N LYS A 19 -3.36 18.24 -3.92
CA LYS A 19 -4.17 18.83 -2.83
C LYS A 19 -4.48 17.82 -1.73
N GLU A 20 -4.50 16.53 -2.06
CA GLU A 20 -4.76 15.43 -1.12
C GLU A 20 -3.49 14.98 -0.37
N LEU A 21 -2.32 15.32 -0.91
CA LEU A 21 -1.03 15.00 -0.34
C LEU A 21 -0.65 16.00 0.76
N THR A 22 -0.67 15.55 2.02
CA THR A 22 -0.25 16.34 3.17
C THR A 22 1.11 15.87 3.69
N ILE A 23 1.81 16.73 4.44
CA ILE A 23 3.03 16.33 5.15
C ILE A 23 2.73 16.35 6.64
N THR A 24 2.79 15.19 7.27
CA THR A 24 2.57 15.02 8.71
C THR A 24 3.76 14.27 9.28
N ASN A 25 4.36 14.77 10.37
CA ASN A 25 5.52 14.15 11.03
C ASN A 25 6.66 13.77 10.07
N ASN A 26 7.00 14.69 9.16
CA ASN A 26 8.06 14.50 8.15
C ASN A 26 7.80 13.33 7.18
N ARG A 27 6.55 12.88 7.04
CA ARG A 27 6.12 11.88 6.06
C ARG A 27 4.97 12.42 5.24
N TYR A 28 4.91 11.97 4.00
CA TYR A 28 3.78 12.24 3.13
C TYR A 28 2.60 11.37 3.55
N GLU A 29 1.42 11.96 3.69
CA GLU A 29 0.16 11.26 3.94
C GLU A 29 -0.77 11.45 2.74
N CYS A 30 -1.41 10.38 2.31
CA CYS A 30 -2.31 10.39 1.15
C CYS A 30 -3.46 9.38 1.37
N PRO A 31 -4.72 9.78 1.11
CA PRO A 31 -5.85 8.87 1.21
C PRO A 31 -5.80 7.76 0.16
N LEU A 32 -6.59 6.71 0.36
CA LEU A 32 -6.85 5.75 -0.69
C LEU A 32 -7.61 6.43 -1.84
N GLN A 33 -7.26 6.06 -3.07
CA GLN A 33 -7.80 6.71 -4.27
C GLN A 33 -9.13 6.07 -4.65
N TRP A 34 -10.19 6.38 -3.91
CA TRP A 34 -11.53 5.83 -4.13
C TRP A 34 -12.12 6.27 -5.48
N LYS A 35 -12.77 5.37 -6.20
CA LYS A 35 -13.49 5.70 -7.46
C LYS A 35 -14.64 6.68 -7.22
N SER A 36 -15.31 6.58 -6.07
CA SER A 36 -16.30 7.55 -5.61
C SER A 36 -16.52 7.41 -4.10
N PRO A 37 -17.05 8.45 -3.42
CA PRO A 37 -17.43 8.36 -2.01
C PRO A 37 -18.41 7.21 -1.74
N LYS A 38 -19.35 6.98 -2.66
CA LYS A 38 -20.30 5.87 -2.55
C LYS A 38 -19.61 4.51 -2.51
N MET A 39 -18.57 4.28 -3.34
CA MET A 39 -17.84 3.00 -3.34
C MET A 39 -17.13 2.74 -2.00
N ARG A 40 -16.68 3.79 -1.31
CA ARG A 40 -16.10 3.69 0.04
C ARG A 40 -17.14 3.26 1.08
N GLU A 41 -18.34 3.83 0.99
CA GLU A 41 -19.43 3.55 1.93
C GLU A 41 -20.08 2.18 1.69
N THR A 42 -20.18 1.75 0.43
CA THR A 42 -20.83 0.50 0.06
C THR A 42 -19.89 -0.70 -0.04
N LEU A 43 -18.59 -0.53 0.21
CA LEU A 43 -17.63 -1.64 0.20
C LEU A 43 -18.00 -2.64 1.30
N GLY A 44 -18.39 -3.85 0.88
CA GLY A 44 -18.72 -4.93 1.80
C GLY A 44 -17.50 -5.44 2.57
N ASN A 45 -17.75 -6.02 3.74
CA ASN A 45 -16.71 -6.60 4.58
C ASN A 45 -16.33 -8.02 4.08
N ASN A 46 -15.03 -8.32 4.02
CA ASN A 46 -14.45 -9.58 3.53
C ASN A 46 -13.92 -10.49 4.68
N PHE A 47 -14.40 -10.28 5.90
CA PHE A 47 -13.92 -10.95 7.12
C PHE A 47 -13.99 -12.47 7.05
N GLU A 48 -15.13 -13.07 6.67
CA GLU A 48 -15.29 -14.54 6.65
C GLU A 48 -14.30 -15.22 5.69
N VAL A 49 -14.02 -14.59 4.54
CA VAL A 49 -13.03 -15.09 3.58
C VAL A 49 -11.62 -14.98 4.15
N ALA A 50 -11.28 -13.84 4.76
CA ALA A 50 -9.99 -13.63 5.42
C ALA A 50 -9.78 -14.61 6.57
N LYS A 51 -10.81 -14.84 7.41
CA LYS A 51 -10.79 -15.79 8.54
C LYS A 51 -10.55 -17.21 8.07
N LYS A 52 -11.27 -17.67 7.04
CA LYS A 52 -11.07 -19.00 6.47
C LYS A 52 -9.66 -19.19 5.89
N ARG A 53 -9.15 -18.18 5.18
CA ARG A 53 -7.78 -18.22 4.63
C ARG A 53 -6.72 -18.18 5.73
N PHE A 54 -6.95 -17.41 6.79
CA PHE A 54 -6.08 -17.37 7.94
C PHE A 54 -6.06 -18.72 8.67
N ALA A 55 -7.21 -19.33 8.94
CA ALA A 55 -7.26 -20.66 9.58
C ALA A 55 -6.48 -21.75 8.80
N ASN A 56 -6.44 -21.66 7.47
CA ASN A 56 -5.60 -22.55 6.65
C ASN A 56 -4.10 -22.22 6.79
N LEU A 57 -3.75 -20.93 6.93
CA LEU A 57 -2.39 -20.50 7.23
C LEU A 57 -1.95 -20.98 8.62
N GLU A 58 -2.83 -20.93 9.64
CA GLU A 58 -2.56 -21.44 10.98
C GLU A 58 -2.21 -22.94 10.97
N LYS A 59 -2.97 -23.75 10.22
CA LYS A 59 -2.67 -25.18 10.06
C LYS A 59 -1.26 -25.41 9.51
N ARG A 60 -0.79 -24.51 8.63
CA ARG A 60 0.56 -24.59 8.05
C ARG A 60 1.62 -24.12 9.02
N PHE A 61 1.36 -23.08 9.81
CA PHE A 61 2.25 -22.68 10.90
C PHE A 61 2.43 -23.80 11.93
N ASN A 62 1.38 -24.57 12.22
CA ASN A 62 1.47 -25.71 13.13
C ASN A 62 2.21 -26.91 12.53
N HIS A 63 2.31 -26.99 11.20
CA HIS A 63 3.02 -28.07 10.51
C HIS A 63 4.50 -27.71 10.24
N ASP A 64 4.80 -26.44 9.99
CA ASP A 64 6.12 -25.92 9.69
C ASP A 64 6.44 -24.73 10.61
N GLU A 65 7.10 -25.01 11.73
CA GLU A 65 7.53 -24.00 12.70
C GLU A 65 8.49 -22.98 12.07
N SER A 66 9.34 -23.44 11.14
CA SER A 66 10.30 -22.57 10.46
C SER A 66 9.61 -21.54 9.57
N LEU A 67 8.49 -21.92 8.94
CA LEU A 67 7.63 -20.97 8.24
C LEU A 67 7.03 -19.95 9.21
N PHE A 68 6.51 -20.40 10.36
CA PHE A 68 5.96 -19.50 11.37
C PHE A 68 7.01 -18.49 11.85
N ASP A 69 8.22 -18.93 12.19
CA ASP A 69 9.30 -18.05 12.66
C ASP A 69 9.64 -16.96 11.64
N ARG A 70 9.82 -17.35 10.37
CA ARG A 70 10.08 -16.39 9.29
C ARG A 70 8.93 -15.42 9.08
N TYR A 71 7.68 -15.90 9.18
CA TYR A 71 6.49 -15.07 9.06
C TYR A 71 6.41 -14.06 10.21
N ASN A 72 6.64 -14.54 11.42
CA ASN A 72 6.53 -13.79 12.65
C ASN A 72 7.62 -12.72 12.75
N ALA A 73 8.83 -13.00 12.26
CA ALA A 73 9.88 -12.02 12.10
C ALA A 73 9.45 -10.84 11.22
N VAL A 74 8.82 -11.10 10.06
CA VAL A 74 8.30 -10.05 9.17
C VAL A 74 7.22 -9.22 9.86
N MET A 75 6.33 -9.86 10.61
CA MET A 75 5.26 -9.18 11.35
C MET A 75 5.81 -8.27 12.45
N LYS A 76 6.76 -8.76 13.26
CA LYS A 76 7.43 -7.97 14.30
C LYS A 76 8.18 -6.77 13.72
N ASP A 77 8.92 -6.97 12.63
CA ASP A 77 9.63 -5.90 11.91
C ASP A 77 8.66 -4.80 11.44
N GLN A 78 7.49 -5.19 10.91
CA GLN A 78 6.49 -4.24 10.43
C GLN A 78 5.82 -3.47 11.57
N ILE A 79 5.55 -4.12 12.71
CA ILE A 79 5.01 -3.47 13.91
C ILE A 79 6.05 -2.47 14.45
N GLN A 80 7.30 -2.90 14.62
CA GLN A 80 8.37 -2.04 15.14
C GLN A 80 8.63 -0.83 14.25
N ALA A 81 8.51 -1.00 12.92
CA ALA A 81 8.64 0.09 11.96
C ALA A 81 7.39 1.00 11.88
N GLY A 82 6.32 0.71 12.63
CA GLY A 82 5.06 1.44 12.59
C GLY A 82 4.31 1.31 11.26
N ILE A 83 4.63 0.29 10.46
CA ILE A 83 3.97 0.02 9.17
C ILE A 83 2.57 -0.54 9.38
N ILE A 84 2.44 -1.43 10.36
CA ILE A 84 1.18 -2.02 10.79
C ILE A 84 0.96 -1.75 12.28
N GLU A 85 -0.29 -1.72 12.68
CA GLU A 85 -0.71 -1.48 14.04
C GLU A 85 -1.93 -2.33 14.36
N MET A 86 -2.09 -2.74 15.62
CA MET A 86 -3.27 -3.48 16.06
C MET A 86 -4.47 -2.54 16.08
N CYS A 87 -5.61 -2.98 15.53
CA CYS A 87 -6.85 -2.22 15.57
C CYS A 87 -7.30 -2.03 17.03
N SER A 88 -7.75 -0.83 17.40
CA SER A 88 -8.43 -0.62 18.68
C SER A 88 -9.86 -1.17 18.61
N ASP A 89 -10.41 -1.59 19.76
CA ASP A 89 -11.77 -2.14 19.86
C ASP A 89 -12.86 -1.13 19.42
N GLU A 90 -12.56 0.17 19.43
CA GLU A 90 -13.45 1.25 19.01
C GLU A 90 -13.40 1.54 17.49
N CYS A 91 -12.51 0.89 16.74
CA CYS A 91 -12.40 1.12 15.30
C CYS A 91 -13.49 0.38 14.53
N PHE A 92 -14.17 1.11 13.64
CA PHE A 92 -14.93 0.47 12.57
C PHE A 92 -14.00 -0.32 11.65
N ILE A 93 -14.39 -1.54 11.29
CA ILE A 93 -13.63 -2.39 10.37
C ILE A 93 -14.36 -2.44 9.02
N GLY A 94 -13.77 -1.81 8.02
CA GLY A 94 -14.32 -1.74 6.67
C GLY A 94 -14.05 -2.99 5.85
N TYR A 95 -12.77 -3.32 5.63
CA TYR A 95 -12.37 -4.41 4.75
C TYR A 95 -11.17 -5.18 5.31
N VAL A 96 -11.22 -6.52 5.20
CA VAL A 96 -10.20 -7.42 5.73
C VAL A 96 -9.55 -8.19 4.59
N MET A 97 -8.28 -7.86 4.34
CA MET A 97 -7.44 -8.50 3.34
C MET A 97 -6.96 -9.86 3.86
N PRO A 98 -7.24 -10.95 3.13
CA PRO A 98 -6.52 -12.19 3.34
C PRO A 98 -5.05 -11.98 2.98
N HIS A 99 -4.18 -12.78 3.59
CA HIS A 99 -2.76 -12.72 3.32
C HIS A 99 -2.15 -14.11 3.31
N ARG A 100 -1.00 -14.22 2.66
CA ARG A 100 -0.22 -15.45 2.56
C ARG A 100 1.26 -15.15 2.40
N GLU A 101 2.08 -16.12 2.75
CA GLU A 101 3.49 -16.05 2.43
C GLU A 101 3.74 -16.30 0.93
N VAL A 102 4.82 -15.71 0.45
CA VAL A 102 5.46 -16.06 -0.81
C VAL A 102 6.92 -16.31 -0.49
N LEU A 103 7.35 -17.55 -0.75
CA LEU A 103 8.74 -17.95 -0.66
C LEU A 103 9.43 -17.61 -1.98
N ARG A 104 10.62 -17.02 -1.89
CA ARG A 104 11.46 -16.77 -3.07
C ARG A 104 12.75 -17.53 -2.89
N ASP A 105 13.01 -18.48 -3.78
CA ASP A 105 14.16 -19.39 -3.71
C ASP A 105 15.49 -18.76 -4.16
N SER A 106 15.55 -17.44 -4.32
CA SER A 106 16.74 -16.77 -4.84
C SER A 106 17.70 -16.29 -3.73
N SER A 107 18.84 -16.99 -3.65
CA SER A 107 20.11 -16.74 -2.94
C SER A 107 20.14 -16.97 -1.42
N SER A 108 21.05 -17.86 -0.96
CA SER A 108 21.58 -18.20 0.39
C SER A 108 20.65 -18.26 1.63
N SER A 109 19.52 -17.56 1.64
CA SER A 109 18.47 -17.56 2.66
C SER A 109 17.10 -17.37 1.99
N THR A 110 16.15 -18.29 2.18
CA THR A 110 14.79 -18.14 1.64
C THR A 110 14.10 -16.96 2.34
N LYS A 111 14.00 -15.81 1.65
CA LYS A 111 13.36 -14.61 2.21
C LYS A 111 11.85 -14.72 2.05
N THR A 112 11.15 -14.97 3.16
CA THR A 112 9.68 -14.93 3.20
C THR A 112 9.17 -13.51 2.97
N ARG A 113 8.18 -13.36 2.09
CA ARG A 113 7.41 -12.12 1.93
C ARG A 113 5.96 -12.40 2.27
N ILE A 114 5.27 -11.41 2.83
CA ILE A 114 3.83 -11.49 3.06
C ILE A 114 3.13 -10.69 1.95
N VAL A 115 2.15 -11.32 1.31
CA VAL A 115 1.32 -10.69 0.28
C VAL A 115 -0.10 -10.57 0.81
N TYR A 116 -0.67 -9.37 0.69
CA TYR A 116 -2.03 -9.05 1.08
C TYR A 116 -2.91 -8.96 -0.16
N ASP A 117 -4.04 -9.66 -0.14
CA ASP A 117 -4.94 -9.79 -1.28
C ASP A 117 -6.12 -8.81 -1.16
N ALA A 118 -5.91 -7.58 -1.64
CA ALA A 118 -6.96 -6.56 -1.75
C ALA A 118 -7.93 -6.81 -2.94
N SER A 119 -7.71 -7.87 -3.72
CA SER A 119 -8.60 -8.31 -4.80
C SER A 119 -9.59 -9.40 -4.35
N SER A 120 -9.52 -9.83 -3.08
CA SER A 120 -10.43 -10.83 -2.54
C SER A 120 -11.89 -10.32 -2.56
N LYS A 121 -12.83 -11.22 -2.85
CA LYS A 121 -14.26 -10.91 -2.84
C LYS A 121 -14.99 -11.81 -1.87
N SER A 122 -16.07 -11.27 -1.29
CA SER A 122 -17.03 -12.01 -0.48
C SER A 122 -18.35 -12.05 -1.23
N GLY A 123 -18.69 -13.20 -1.83
CA GLY A 123 -19.88 -13.36 -2.67
C GLY A 123 -19.88 -12.40 -3.86
N THR A 124 -20.95 -11.61 -3.99
CA THR A 124 -21.12 -10.60 -5.04
C THR A 124 -20.56 -9.22 -4.68
N ASN A 125 -20.02 -9.05 -3.46
CA ASN A 125 -19.43 -7.78 -3.04
C ASN A 125 -18.16 -7.47 -3.85
N ALA A 126 -17.96 -6.18 -4.14
CA ALA A 126 -16.73 -5.70 -4.74
C ALA A 126 -15.52 -5.94 -3.83
N SER A 127 -14.36 -6.17 -4.44
CA SER A 127 -13.07 -6.14 -3.74
C SER A 127 -12.61 -4.71 -3.48
N LEU A 128 -11.67 -4.52 -2.55
CA LEU A 128 -11.08 -3.21 -2.30
C LEU A 128 -10.47 -2.64 -3.59
N ASN A 129 -9.72 -3.45 -4.35
CA ASN A 129 -9.10 -3.02 -5.60
C ASN A 129 -10.10 -2.62 -6.69
N GLU A 130 -11.32 -3.14 -6.68
CA GLU A 130 -12.37 -2.70 -7.60
C GLU A 130 -13.00 -1.37 -7.20
N CYS A 131 -12.95 -1.00 -5.92
CA CYS A 131 -13.41 0.28 -5.40
C CYS A 131 -12.38 1.40 -5.56
N LEU A 132 -11.12 1.07 -5.85
CA LEU A 132 -10.01 2.02 -5.97
C LEU A 132 -9.64 2.29 -7.44
N VAL A 133 -9.19 3.51 -7.70
CA VAL A 133 -8.63 3.95 -8.97
C VAL A 133 -7.17 3.49 -9.02
N SER A 134 -6.79 2.77 -10.07
CA SER A 134 -5.38 2.40 -10.31
C SER A 134 -4.48 3.61 -10.51
N GLY A 135 -5.07 4.70 -10.96
CA GLY A 135 -4.38 5.89 -11.41
C GLY A 135 -3.64 5.65 -12.71
N GLU A 136 -2.99 6.70 -13.18
CA GLU A 136 -2.26 6.66 -14.44
C GLU A 136 -0.88 6.04 -14.26
N ASN A 137 -0.36 5.44 -15.32
CA ASN A 137 1.02 5.00 -15.31
C ASN A 137 1.95 6.21 -15.43
N LEU A 138 2.45 6.66 -14.28
CA LEU A 138 3.35 7.81 -14.19
C LEU A 138 4.83 7.42 -14.32
N ASN A 139 5.14 6.13 -14.51
CA ASN A 139 6.51 5.69 -14.68
C ASN A 139 7.09 6.25 -15.97
N PRO A 140 8.33 6.77 -15.93
CA PRO A 140 8.99 7.24 -17.13
C PRO A 140 9.24 6.08 -18.09
N ASN A 141 9.24 6.37 -19.39
CA ASN A 141 9.63 5.38 -20.39
C ASN A 141 11.08 4.93 -20.16
N LEU A 142 11.33 3.62 -20.11
CA LEU A 142 12.66 3.07 -19.83
C LEU A 142 13.69 3.46 -20.88
N ILE A 143 13.29 3.60 -22.15
CA ILE A 143 14.16 4.06 -23.23
C ILE A 143 14.59 5.51 -22.96
N ASP A 144 13.63 6.39 -22.64
CA ASP A 144 13.92 7.79 -22.32
C ASP A 144 14.86 7.92 -21.12
N VAL A 145 14.65 7.10 -20.07
CA VAL A 145 15.54 7.06 -18.91
C VAL A 145 16.94 6.63 -19.34
N THR A 146 17.06 5.57 -20.13
CA THR A 146 18.36 5.05 -20.60
C THR A 146 19.11 6.06 -21.47
N LEU A 147 18.40 6.78 -22.34
CA LEU A 147 18.97 7.82 -23.18
C LEU A 147 19.48 9.01 -22.33
N LYS A 148 18.69 9.49 -21.37
CA LYS A 148 19.11 10.56 -20.43
C LYS A 148 20.31 10.16 -19.58
N PHE A 149 20.38 8.89 -19.16
CA PHE A 149 21.53 8.36 -18.43
C PHE A 149 22.83 8.43 -19.25
N ARG A 150 22.74 8.45 -20.58
CA ARG A 150 23.89 8.55 -21.50
C ARG A 150 24.20 9.97 -21.95
N GLU A 151 23.31 10.93 -21.67
CA GLU A 151 23.46 12.32 -22.11
C GLU A 151 24.59 13.05 -21.36
N HIS A 152 24.86 12.66 -20.12
CA HIS A 152 25.86 13.29 -19.27
C HIS A 152 26.97 12.31 -18.87
N LYS A 153 28.17 12.84 -18.62
CA LYS A 153 29.35 12.04 -18.22
C LYS A 153 29.20 11.38 -16.84
N ILE A 154 28.35 11.93 -15.98
CA ILE A 154 28.15 11.51 -14.60
C ILE A 154 26.66 11.35 -14.37
N ALA A 155 26.26 10.20 -13.81
CA ALA A 155 24.88 9.90 -13.42
C ALA A 155 24.84 9.49 -11.95
N PHE A 156 23.82 9.98 -11.24
CA PHE A 156 23.54 9.59 -9.86
C PHE A 156 22.42 8.56 -9.84
N CYS A 157 22.63 7.48 -9.09
CA CYS A 157 21.67 6.39 -8.93
C CYS A 157 21.35 6.25 -7.44
N GLY A 158 20.08 6.03 -7.11
CA GLY A 158 19.66 5.72 -5.74
C GLY A 158 18.44 4.81 -5.76
N ASP A 159 18.39 3.88 -4.82
CA ASP A 159 17.21 3.04 -4.59
C ASP A 159 16.38 3.60 -3.43
N ILE A 160 15.08 3.73 -3.64
CA ILE A 160 14.15 4.14 -2.57
C ILE A 160 13.67 2.87 -1.88
N ALA A 161 14.43 2.46 -0.86
CA ALA A 161 14.11 1.27 -0.09
C ALA A 161 12.67 1.34 0.46
N ARG A 162 11.87 0.32 0.13
CA ARG A 162 10.48 0.16 0.60
C ARG A 162 9.61 1.40 0.31
N ALA A 163 9.71 1.94 -0.90
CA ALA A 163 9.12 3.22 -1.28
C ALA A 163 7.63 3.43 -0.91
N PHE A 164 6.75 2.45 -1.13
CA PHE A 164 5.33 2.54 -0.73
C PHE A 164 5.14 2.77 0.77
N LEU A 165 5.98 2.13 1.58
CA LEU A 165 5.91 2.19 3.04
C LEU A 165 6.38 3.54 3.60
N GLN A 166 6.91 4.44 2.77
CA GLN A 166 7.26 5.79 3.17
C GLN A 166 6.07 6.74 3.20
N ILE A 167 4.96 6.37 2.53
CA ILE A 167 3.75 7.20 2.42
C ILE A 167 2.69 6.67 3.38
N GLU A 168 2.23 7.54 4.28
CA GLU A 168 1.15 7.25 5.22
C GLU A 168 -0.20 7.20 4.51
N VAL A 169 -1.07 6.34 5.03
CA VAL A 169 -2.50 6.34 4.69
C VAL A 169 -3.23 7.17 5.73
N THR A 170 -4.16 8.01 5.28
CA THR A 170 -5.01 8.81 6.17
C THR A 170 -5.73 7.91 7.17
N LYS A 171 -5.84 8.36 8.42
CA LYS A 171 -6.45 7.57 9.51
C LYS A 171 -7.82 6.99 9.15
N SER A 172 -8.63 7.74 8.41
CA SER A 172 -9.99 7.34 8.03
C SER A 172 -10.04 6.20 7.00
N ASP A 173 -8.94 5.95 6.28
CA ASP A 173 -8.84 4.88 5.26
C ASP A 173 -8.09 3.63 5.75
N ARG A 174 -7.38 3.70 6.89
CA ARG A 174 -6.64 2.55 7.47
C ARG A 174 -7.56 1.36 7.76
N ASN A 175 -8.81 1.63 8.12
CA ASN A 175 -9.84 0.64 8.43
C ASN A 175 -10.26 -0.24 7.22
N TYR A 176 -9.79 0.09 6.01
CA TYR A 176 -9.98 -0.72 4.81
C TYR A 176 -8.74 -1.56 4.46
N LEU A 177 -7.63 -1.35 5.17
CA LEU A 177 -6.37 -2.09 5.02
C LEU A 177 -6.15 -3.04 6.20
N CYS A 178 -7.23 -3.64 6.70
CA CYS A 178 -7.16 -4.54 7.84
C CYS A 178 -6.79 -5.97 7.42
N PHE A 179 -6.25 -6.75 8.35
CA PHE A 179 -5.98 -8.17 8.18
C PHE A 179 -5.92 -8.87 9.55
N LEU A 180 -6.00 -10.20 9.56
CA LEU A 180 -6.00 -11.01 10.79
C LEU A 180 -4.60 -11.51 11.14
N TYR A 181 -4.20 -11.42 12.39
CA TYR A 181 -2.98 -12.07 12.87
C TYR A 181 -3.03 -12.34 14.38
N TYR A 182 -2.10 -13.15 14.88
CA TYR A 182 -1.99 -13.42 16.31
C TYR A 182 -1.69 -12.16 17.11
N LYS A 183 -2.42 -11.97 18.22
CA LYS A 183 -2.16 -10.88 19.16
C LYS A 183 -0.72 -10.97 19.66
N ASN A 184 -0.04 -9.82 19.69
CA ASN A 184 1.36 -9.70 20.09
C ASN A 184 2.32 -10.64 19.35
N CYS A 185 1.98 -11.07 18.13
CA CYS A 185 2.83 -11.98 17.36
C CYS A 185 3.10 -13.32 18.09
N ASP A 186 2.13 -13.79 18.90
CA ASP A 186 2.21 -15.03 19.68
C ASP A 186 1.06 -15.98 19.31
N LYS A 187 1.40 -17.14 18.74
CA LYS A 187 0.43 -18.13 18.28
C LYS A 187 -0.42 -18.77 19.40
N THR A 188 -0.03 -18.61 20.68
CA THR A 188 -0.83 -19.05 21.82
C THR A 188 -1.93 -18.05 22.21
N LEU A 189 -1.81 -16.81 21.72
CA LEU A 189 -2.79 -15.74 21.96
C LEU A 189 -3.86 -15.72 20.87
N PRO A 190 -5.05 -15.17 21.17
CA PRO A 190 -6.13 -15.11 20.20
C PRO A 190 -5.75 -14.29 18.95
N VAL A 191 -6.37 -14.65 17.84
CA VAL A 191 -6.30 -13.88 16.60
C VAL A 191 -7.00 -12.55 16.79
N THR A 192 -6.35 -11.48 16.38
CA THR A 192 -6.87 -10.11 16.41
C THR A 192 -6.69 -9.45 15.04
N MET A 193 -7.11 -8.20 14.95
CA MET A 193 -7.04 -7.39 13.75
C MET A 193 -5.88 -6.40 13.81
N TYR A 194 -5.21 -6.27 12.67
CA TYR A 194 -4.19 -5.26 12.42
C TYR A 194 -4.59 -4.47 11.18
N HIS A 195 -4.12 -3.23 11.06
CA HIS A 195 -4.26 -2.43 9.86
C HIS A 195 -2.92 -1.85 9.41
N PHE A 196 -2.80 -1.54 8.12
CA PHE A 196 -1.69 -0.76 7.62
C PHE A 196 -1.83 0.73 7.94
N ASN A 197 -0.74 1.33 8.39
CA ASN A 197 -0.57 2.78 8.52
C ASN A 197 0.04 3.43 7.27
N ARG A 198 0.47 2.61 6.30
CA ARG A 198 1.20 3.01 5.09
C ARG A 198 0.57 2.39 3.85
N HIS A 199 0.83 2.99 2.70
CA HIS A 199 0.48 2.36 1.42
C HIS A 199 1.25 1.05 1.29
N CYS A 200 0.56 -0.05 0.97
CA CYS A 200 1.14 -1.39 0.98
C CYS A 200 1.04 -2.07 -0.39
N PHE A 201 1.85 -3.12 -0.56
CA PHE A 201 1.79 -3.93 -1.78
C PHE A 201 0.48 -4.72 -1.85
N GLY A 202 -0.08 -4.83 -3.04
CA GLY A 202 -1.35 -5.53 -3.30
C GLY A 202 -2.54 -4.61 -3.47
N VAL A 203 -2.41 -3.33 -3.10
CA VAL A 203 -3.44 -2.30 -3.30
C VAL A 203 -3.21 -1.57 -4.63
N THR A 204 -4.25 -1.53 -5.45
CA THR A 204 -4.21 -1.07 -6.85
C THR A 204 -3.75 0.39 -7.01
N CYS A 205 -4.09 1.29 -6.08
CA CYS A 205 -3.71 2.71 -6.18
C CYS A 205 -2.28 3.01 -5.69
N SER A 206 -1.66 2.14 -4.90
CA SER A 206 -0.36 2.43 -4.26
C SER A 206 0.78 2.72 -5.24
N PRO A 207 0.91 2.04 -6.41
CA PRO A 207 1.84 2.40 -7.48
C PRO A 207 1.72 3.86 -7.95
N PHE A 208 0.49 4.28 -8.23
CA PHE A 208 0.21 5.65 -8.67
C PHE A 208 0.52 6.66 -7.58
N VAL A 209 0.06 6.43 -6.34
CA VAL A 209 0.29 7.30 -5.19
C VAL A 209 1.79 7.57 -5.03
N LEU A 210 2.62 6.52 -5.06
CA LEU A 210 4.07 6.69 -4.97
C LEU A 210 4.65 7.54 -6.11
N ALA A 211 4.30 7.21 -7.36
CA ALA A 211 4.85 7.91 -8.51
C ALA A 211 4.41 9.39 -8.54
N ALA A 212 3.15 9.67 -8.16
CA ALA A 212 2.61 11.02 -8.06
C ALA A 212 3.30 11.82 -6.94
N THR A 213 3.51 11.21 -5.76
CA THR A 213 4.27 11.82 -4.66
C THR A 213 5.71 12.14 -5.06
N ILE A 214 6.42 11.22 -5.72
CA ILE A 214 7.79 11.49 -6.22
C ILE A 214 7.79 12.65 -7.21
N LYS A 215 6.86 12.68 -8.18
CA LYS A 215 6.73 13.79 -9.13
C LYS A 215 6.46 15.11 -8.42
N HIS A 216 5.60 15.11 -7.40
CA HIS A 216 5.32 16.30 -6.59
C HIS A 216 6.57 16.82 -5.87
N ILE A 217 7.32 15.93 -5.21
CA ILE A 217 8.60 16.26 -4.55
C ILE A 217 9.58 16.90 -5.55
N LEU A 218 9.80 16.25 -6.70
CA LEU A 218 10.73 16.73 -7.71
C LEU A 218 10.35 18.11 -8.27
N LYS A 219 9.05 18.36 -8.46
CA LYS A 219 8.54 19.68 -8.92
C LYS A 219 8.84 20.78 -7.89
N ASN A 220 8.64 20.49 -6.61
CA ASN A 220 8.88 21.47 -5.53
C ASN A 220 10.37 21.74 -5.31
N ILE A 221 11.23 20.72 -5.40
CA ILE A 221 12.69 20.88 -5.32
C ILE A 221 13.19 21.77 -6.46
N LYS A 222 12.76 21.51 -7.71
CA LYS A 222 13.12 22.35 -8.86
C LYS A 222 12.75 23.80 -8.64
N LYS A 223 11.54 24.08 -8.14
CA LYS A 223 11.09 25.45 -7.83
C LYS A 223 11.99 26.12 -6.78
N SER A 224 12.36 25.40 -5.72
CA SER A 224 13.24 25.91 -4.67
C SER A 224 14.64 26.24 -5.18
N ILE A 225 15.25 25.36 -5.96
CA ILE A 225 16.58 25.58 -6.56
C ILE A 225 16.55 26.77 -7.53
N LEU A 226 15.53 26.86 -8.38
CA LEU A 226 15.35 27.98 -9.32
C LEU A 226 15.15 29.33 -8.61
N LEU A 227 14.60 29.34 -7.39
CA LEU A 227 14.49 30.55 -6.57
C LEU A 227 15.85 30.97 -5.99
N HIS A 228 16.67 30.00 -5.55
CA HIS A 228 17.99 30.29 -4.97
C HIS A 228 19.06 30.62 -6.01
N MET A 229 18.92 30.18 -7.25
CA MET A 229 19.83 30.54 -8.36
C MET A 229 19.51 31.89 -9.01
N LYS A 230 18.44 32.57 -8.57
CA LYS A 230 18.02 33.89 -9.07
C LYS A 230 18.32 35.04 -8.08
N CYS A 231 18.96 34.74 -6.95
CA CYS A 231 19.55 35.70 -6.03
C CYS A 231 21.08 35.66 -6.19
#